data_AF-A0A433QI04-F1
#
_entry.id   AF-A0A433QI04-F1
#
_cell.length_a   1.000
_cell.length_b   1.000
_cell.length_c   1.000
_cell.angle_alpha   90.00
_cell.angle_beta   90.00
_cell.angle_gamma   90.00
#
_symmetry.space_group_name_H-M   'P 1'
#
loop_
_entity.id
_entity.type
_entity.pdbx_description
1 polymer ?
#
loop_
_entity_poly.entity_id
_entity_poly.type
_entity_poly.pdbx_seq_one_letter_code
_entity_poly.pdbx_strand_id
1 'polypeptide(L)'
;FFEVPDSCILAGEAWSEKQRSVTPLLTKKLRATRAVACERALFLTSVPRFSHLLKPSMHLLPKCLEALAFPGFWKDVPVPSLKKFLDFRFSEGDLKDEATEHYLYGGELKTLSKFYAEASEMGTKILQWKKDSKAVRSFWKIQAKTENIIVISKLREEKVKRRVSAAETEAIAKVRELQAAQHVTIASVATEQVQEYALSTTARNAKRFSNREERTAKRNQSDYEVDFAKSSEDEEDELDSSFASRASNPEENRVLSSINPRLAKIGGIAHYQIIFLPERGLHDEIKEKFNDQEWDALILSWAEAEEKITQQLPSTVDGNVKSLLDKYDQAVADATTGFHVEFSPVVKAISESPLQGHATMTRPYLFTRDWPVQWVQQVYTAFLTCYQTPNNLLHDASASEYEYRDLIVNPIWRNLFFDVSHIIRMRTGEIENSDRKLQKNLSKFPYERRAIGWLHDGILMMKIGSVDMQVAFGEVVGNACDQNDGKMCEDRTKIMKAMQLALVKLRRFLLEKGVDKGLLWELETYGILIDKKDFCFYSMHQVDGYFLVNQFDNFTIPDNCGHLGELPHIIQAMLSFKSRVLHLHQRVESLLKNRQGQSAPRVTEDFVVPSPRKRH
;
A
#
# COMPACT_ATOMS: atom_id res chain seq x y z
N PHE A 1 40.30 -29.78 19.57
CA PHE A 1 40.10 -31.13 19.03
C PHE A 1 39.73 -31.05 17.56
N PHE A 2 40.64 -31.29 16.61
CA PHE A 2 42.11 -31.20 16.71
C PHE A 2 42.65 -30.71 15.34
N GLU A 3 43.96 -30.51 15.27
CA GLU A 3 44.66 -29.71 14.26
C GLU A 3 44.76 -30.36 12.87
N VAL A 4 45.16 -29.53 11.89
CA VAL A 4 45.89 -29.94 10.68
C VAL A 4 47.38 -29.76 10.99
N PRO A 5 48.24 -30.79 10.79
CA PRO A 5 49.26 -30.62 9.73
C PRO A 5 49.75 -31.91 8.98
N ASP A 6 50.27 -31.65 7.78
CA ASP A 6 51.46 -32.22 7.13
C ASP A 6 51.67 -33.74 6.86
N SER A 7 51.60 -34.09 5.56
CA SER A 7 52.69 -34.78 4.79
C SER A 7 53.00 -36.27 5.11
N CYS A 8 53.72 -37.07 4.30
CA CYS A 8 54.30 -36.98 2.94
C CYS A 8 54.61 -38.42 2.42
N ILE A 9 55.18 -38.58 1.19
CA ILE A 9 56.08 -39.72 0.77
C ILE A 9 55.37 -41.11 0.62
N LEU A 10 55.66 -42.09 -0.28
CA LEU A 10 56.40 -42.35 -1.55
C LEU A 10 55.89 -43.75 -2.07
N ALA A 11 56.13 -44.34 -3.25
CA ALA A 11 56.71 -44.04 -4.57
C ALA A 11 56.26 -45.13 -5.61
N GLY A 12 56.75 -45.08 -6.86
CA GLY A 12 56.64 -46.15 -7.89
C GLY A 12 55.81 -45.72 -9.13
N GLU A 13 56.36 -45.46 -10.33
CA GLU A 13 57.15 -46.29 -11.29
C GLU A 13 56.30 -47.26 -12.15
N ALA A 14 56.47 -47.38 -13.48
CA ALA A 14 57.31 -46.61 -14.43
C ALA A 14 56.89 -46.77 -15.92
N TRP A 15 57.18 -45.73 -16.72
CA TRP A 15 57.67 -45.73 -18.12
C TRP A 15 56.97 -46.51 -19.26
N SER A 16 56.60 -45.78 -20.33
CA SER A 16 57.01 -46.12 -21.71
C SER A 16 57.02 -44.89 -22.64
N GLU A 17 58.05 -44.78 -23.49
CA GLU A 17 58.30 -43.73 -24.50
C GLU A 17 57.37 -43.86 -25.77
N LYS A 18 57.33 -42.98 -26.80
CA LYS A 18 58.43 -42.19 -27.41
C LYS A 18 58.00 -41.02 -28.35
N GLN A 19 58.80 -39.93 -28.29
CA GLN A 19 59.23 -39.01 -29.37
C GLN A 19 58.36 -37.88 -30.00
N ARG A 20 58.97 -36.66 -29.98
CA ARG A 20 58.90 -35.49 -30.92
C ARG A 20 57.59 -34.70 -31.02
N SER A 21 57.55 -33.36 -31.20
CA SER A 21 58.47 -32.19 -30.98
C SER A 21 57.66 -30.93 -31.37
N VAL A 22 57.79 -29.69 -30.84
CA VAL A 22 58.95 -28.77 -30.68
C VAL A 22 58.62 -27.70 -29.60
N THR A 23 59.62 -26.99 -29.07
CA THR A 23 59.62 -25.98 -27.96
C THR A 23 59.84 -24.51 -28.46
N PRO A 24 59.97 -23.45 -27.62
CA PRO A 24 59.17 -23.02 -26.46
C PRO A 24 58.90 -21.47 -26.40
N LEU A 25 58.52 -20.98 -25.20
CA LEU A 25 58.41 -19.59 -24.70
C LEU A 25 59.73 -18.74 -24.88
N LEU A 26 59.80 -17.40 -24.71
CA LEU A 26 59.81 -16.69 -23.39
C LEU A 26 59.81 -15.13 -23.42
N THR A 27 58.98 -14.53 -22.53
CA THR A 27 59.17 -13.30 -21.70
C THR A 27 59.30 -11.83 -22.19
N LYS A 28 58.50 -10.98 -21.51
CA LYS A 28 58.80 -9.65 -20.90
C LYS A 28 59.38 -8.49 -21.74
N LYS A 29 58.56 -7.44 -21.93
CA LYS A 29 58.69 -6.09 -21.33
C LYS A 29 57.40 -5.27 -21.57
N LEU A 30 56.74 -4.70 -20.55
CA LEU A 30 57.03 -3.41 -19.89
C LEU A 30 56.85 -2.16 -20.78
N ARG A 31 55.61 -1.63 -20.87
CA ARG A 31 55.22 -0.24 -20.49
C ARG A 31 53.78 0.10 -20.91
N ALA A 32 53.06 0.79 -20.04
CA ALA A 32 51.84 1.52 -20.36
C ALA A 32 51.98 2.97 -19.86
N THR A 33 51.90 3.96 -20.75
CA THR A 33 51.62 5.40 -20.47
C THR A 33 51.68 6.21 -21.77
N ARG A 34 50.92 7.34 -21.84
CA ARG A 34 50.76 8.26 -23.00
C ARG A 34 50.05 7.60 -24.20
N ALA A 35 48.81 7.90 -24.58
CA ALA A 35 47.89 9.03 -24.40
C ALA A 35 48.11 10.25 -25.34
N VAL A 36 47.01 10.65 -25.98
CA VAL A 36 46.73 11.89 -26.75
C VAL A 36 47.58 12.17 -28.01
N ALA A 37 47.02 11.85 -29.18
CA ALA A 37 46.88 12.76 -30.32
C ALA A 37 45.98 12.17 -31.43
N CYS A 38 45.33 13.05 -32.19
CA CYS A 38 44.73 12.85 -33.53
C CYS A 38 44.31 11.45 -34.00
N GLU A 39 42.99 11.24 -34.07
CA GLU A 39 42.38 10.84 -35.36
C GLU A 39 40.99 11.48 -35.49
N ARG A 40 40.88 12.52 -36.33
CA ARG A 40 39.64 13.29 -36.56
C ARG A 40 39.49 13.65 -38.05
N ALA A 41 39.61 12.63 -38.90
CA ALA A 41 39.40 12.72 -40.34
C ALA A 41 38.83 11.38 -40.86
N LEU A 42 38.21 11.41 -42.05
CA LEU A 42 37.82 10.24 -42.83
C LEU A 42 36.83 9.25 -42.17
N PHE A 43 35.56 9.64 -42.08
CA PHE A 43 34.46 8.78 -42.58
C PHE A 43 33.23 9.63 -42.96
N LEU A 44 33.32 10.30 -44.10
CA LEU A 44 32.21 11.02 -44.74
C LEU A 44 31.90 10.39 -46.10
N THR A 45 30.91 9.50 -46.15
CA THR A 45 30.10 9.20 -47.34
C THR A 45 28.83 8.43 -46.94
N SER A 46 27.77 8.53 -47.76
CA SER A 46 26.50 7.79 -47.66
C SER A 46 25.73 7.87 -46.32
N VAL A 47 25.02 8.98 -46.11
CA VAL A 47 23.83 9.04 -45.23
C VAL A 47 22.62 9.49 -46.06
N PRO A 48 21.51 8.73 -46.13
CA PRO A 48 20.28 9.17 -46.79
C PRO A 48 19.63 10.38 -46.08
N ARG A 49 19.00 11.28 -46.84
CA ARG A 49 18.41 12.52 -46.31
C ARG A 49 17.18 12.28 -45.43
N PHE A 50 17.37 12.19 -44.11
CA PHE A 50 16.30 12.41 -43.13
C PHE A 50 16.06 13.91 -42.93
N SER A 51 15.35 14.55 -43.87
CA SER A 51 14.99 15.98 -43.80
C SER A 51 13.52 16.26 -43.45
N HIS A 52 12.81 15.28 -42.87
CA HIS A 52 11.38 15.37 -42.52
C HIS A 52 11.06 14.89 -41.09
N LEU A 53 11.89 15.25 -40.10
CA LEU A 53 11.57 15.06 -38.67
C LEU A 53 11.82 16.28 -37.75
N LEU A 54 12.17 17.45 -38.30
CA LEU A 54 12.11 18.70 -37.55
C LEU A 54 10.64 19.13 -37.39
N LYS A 55 10.01 18.71 -36.29
CA LYS A 55 8.75 19.33 -35.80
C LYS A 55 8.99 20.84 -35.61
N PRO A 56 8.01 21.71 -35.87
CA PRO A 56 8.18 23.15 -35.66
C PRO A 56 8.34 23.44 -34.16
N SER A 57 9.54 23.84 -33.74
CA SER A 57 9.76 24.40 -32.41
C SER A 57 9.30 25.85 -32.38
N MET A 58 8.79 26.29 -31.23
CA MET A 58 8.28 27.64 -31.08
C MET A 58 9.45 28.60 -30.84
N HIS A 59 9.92 29.25 -31.91
CA HIS A 59 11.04 30.21 -31.87
C HIS A 59 10.65 31.53 -31.16
N LEU A 60 10.49 31.46 -29.84
CA LEU A 60 10.49 32.64 -28.98
C LEU A 60 11.88 33.30 -28.99
N LEU A 61 11.91 34.64 -28.92
CA LEU A 61 13.16 35.38 -28.83
C LEU A 61 13.86 35.08 -27.49
N PRO A 62 15.21 34.96 -27.41
CA PRO A 62 15.91 34.69 -26.15
C PRO A 62 15.54 35.71 -25.05
N LYS A 63 15.53 37.01 -25.38
CA LYS A 63 15.09 38.10 -24.49
C LYS A 63 13.64 38.03 -24.03
N CYS A 64 12.81 37.25 -24.72
CA CYS A 64 11.43 36.98 -24.32
C CYS A 64 11.38 35.80 -23.34
N LEU A 65 12.17 34.74 -23.56
CA LEU A 65 12.33 33.63 -22.61
C LEU A 65 12.95 34.10 -21.28
N GLU A 66 13.97 34.95 -21.34
CA GLU A 66 14.62 35.59 -20.18
C GLU A 66 13.67 36.46 -19.33
N ALA A 67 12.50 36.85 -19.88
CA ALA A 67 11.52 37.71 -19.22
C ALA A 67 10.30 36.97 -18.66
N LEU A 68 10.19 35.65 -18.89
CA LEU A 68 9.10 34.80 -18.44
C LEU A 68 9.44 34.14 -17.10
N ALA A 69 8.43 33.90 -16.26
CA ALA A 69 8.58 33.20 -15.00
C ALA A 69 8.79 31.69 -15.19
N PHE A 70 8.21 31.10 -16.24
CA PHE A 70 8.24 29.66 -16.50
C PHE A 70 8.83 29.33 -17.88
N PRO A 71 10.10 29.71 -18.15
CA PRO A 71 10.69 29.62 -19.49
C PRO A 71 10.81 28.20 -20.04
N GLY A 72 10.90 27.17 -19.17
CA GLY A 72 10.90 25.77 -19.59
C GLY A 72 9.61 25.37 -20.32
N PHE A 73 8.46 25.65 -19.72
CA PHE A 73 7.15 25.42 -20.33
C PHE A 73 7.04 26.05 -21.74
N TRP A 74 7.39 27.33 -21.87
CA TRP A 74 7.26 28.04 -23.15
C TRP A 74 8.29 27.63 -24.21
N LYS A 75 9.43 27.06 -23.80
CA LYS A 75 10.45 26.54 -24.70
C LYS A 75 10.08 25.17 -25.26
N ASP A 76 9.57 24.29 -24.41
CA ASP A 76 9.42 22.86 -24.71
C ASP A 76 7.97 22.45 -25.09
N VAL A 77 6.96 23.32 -24.89
CA VAL A 77 5.56 23.10 -25.33
C VAL A 77 5.25 23.84 -26.65
N PRO A 78 5.20 23.16 -27.81
CA PRO A 78 5.03 23.82 -29.12
C PRO A 78 3.61 24.34 -29.42
N VAL A 79 2.61 23.92 -28.63
CA VAL A 79 1.25 24.48 -28.65
C VAL A 79 0.79 24.67 -27.20
N PRO A 80 1.09 25.83 -26.59
CA PRO A 80 0.65 26.18 -25.24
C PRO A 80 -0.87 26.20 -25.08
N SER A 81 -1.32 25.96 -23.85
CA SER A 81 -2.68 26.25 -23.38
C SER A 81 -2.64 26.33 -21.85
N LEU A 82 -3.67 26.95 -21.24
CA LEU A 82 -3.77 26.98 -19.78
C LEU A 82 -3.78 25.58 -19.17
N LYS A 83 -4.49 24.60 -19.75
CA LYS A 83 -4.46 23.22 -19.25
C LYS A 83 -3.04 22.64 -19.26
N LYS A 84 -2.25 22.84 -20.32
CA LYS A 84 -0.86 22.34 -20.36
C LYS A 84 0.05 23.06 -19.37
N PHE A 85 -0.23 24.33 -19.08
CA PHE A 85 0.45 25.05 -18.01
C PHE A 85 0.11 24.44 -16.64
N LEU A 86 -1.18 24.18 -16.36
CA LEU A 86 -1.61 23.50 -15.14
C LEU A 86 -1.03 22.07 -15.01
N ASP A 87 -1.01 21.30 -16.09
CA ASP A 87 -0.36 19.98 -16.14
C ASP A 87 1.14 20.07 -15.81
N PHE A 88 1.83 21.11 -16.32
CA PHE A 88 3.24 21.39 -16.04
C PHE A 88 3.47 21.78 -14.57
N ARG A 89 2.71 22.76 -14.04
CA ARG A 89 2.77 23.20 -12.63
C ARG A 89 2.46 22.05 -11.66
N PHE A 90 1.51 21.18 -12.00
CA PHE A 90 1.22 19.95 -11.25
C PHE A 90 2.36 18.92 -11.31
N SER A 91 3.08 18.84 -12.43
CA SER A 91 4.24 17.95 -12.57
C SER A 91 5.47 18.43 -11.78
N GLU A 92 5.62 19.75 -11.59
CA GLU A 92 6.64 20.37 -10.71
C GLU A 92 6.30 20.24 -9.21
N GLY A 93 5.04 19.93 -8.88
CA GLY A 93 4.58 19.67 -7.51
C GLY A 93 4.21 20.93 -6.70
N ASP A 94 4.20 22.11 -7.30
CA ASP A 94 3.93 23.39 -6.62
C ASP A 94 2.71 24.15 -7.18
N LEU A 95 1.79 23.42 -7.83
CA LEU A 95 0.49 23.90 -8.29
C LEU A 95 -0.29 24.62 -7.17
N LYS A 96 -0.81 25.81 -7.48
CA LYS A 96 -1.61 26.64 -6.55
C LYS A 96 -3.10 26.58 -6.90
N ASP A 97 -3.92 27.42 -6.27
CA ASP A 97 -5.36 27.49 -6.54
C ASP A 97 -5.69 27.98 -7.97
N GLU A 98 -6.94 27.75 -8.39
CA GLU A 98 -7.45 28.12 -9.71
C GLU A 98 -7.24 29.62 -10.04
N ALA A 99 -7.49 30.53 -9.10
CA ALA A 99 -7.35 31.96 -9.35
C ALA A 99 -5.86 32.37 -9.46
N THR A 100 -4.99 31.83 -8.62
CA THR A 100 -3.54 32.08 -8.67
C THR A 100 -2.93 31.54 -9.96
N GLU A 101 -3.21 30.31 -10.38
CA GLU A 101 -2.60 29.75 -11.59
C GLU A 101 -3.18 30.36 -12.88
N HIS A 102 -4.48 30.72 -12.92
CA HIS A 102 -5.03 31.57 -14.00
C HIS A 102 -4.31 32.93 -14.07
N TYR A 103 -4.03 33.55 -12.91
CA TYR A 103 -3.31 34.83 -12.85
C TYR A 103 -1.85 34.70 -13.32
N LEU A 104 -1.14 33.64 -12.91
CA LEU A 104 0.24 33.36 -13.35
C LEU A 104 0.30 33.16 -14.87
N TYR A 105 -0.55 32.30 -15.44
CA TYR A 105 -0.62 32.08 -16.89
C TYR A 105 -1.03 33.35 -17.66
N GLY A 106 -1.97 34.13 -17.12
CA GLY A 106 -2.35 35.44 -17.66
C GLY A 106 -1.21 36.45 -17.61
N GLY A 107 -0.37 36.40 -16.57
CA GLY A 107 0.86 37.19 -16.43
C GLY A 107 1.90 36.85 -17.50
N GLU A 108 2.16 35.57 -17.72
CA GLU A 108 3.06 35.07 -18.78
C GLU A 108 2.58 35.51 -20.17
N LEU A 109 1.30 35.30 -20.49
CA LEU A 109 0.69 35.76 -21.74
C LEU A 109 0.77 37.29 -21.90
N LYS A 110 0.63 38.05 -20.81
CA LYS A 110 0.78 39.51 -20.80
C LYS A 110 2.24 39.95 -21.00
N THR A 111 3.21 39.15 -20.56
CA THR A 111 4.62 39.37 -20.89
C THR A 111 4.91 39.06 -22.35
N LEU A 112 4.43 37.93 -22.89
CA LEU A 112 4.53 37.62 -24.32
C LEU A 112 3.94 38.73 -25.22
N SER A 113 2.77 39.28 -24.85
CA SER A 113 2.15 40.41 -25.57
C SER A 113 2.99 41.71 -25.61
N LYS A 114 4.05 41.86 -24.78
CA LYS A 114 4.97 43.01 -24.88
C LYS A 114 5.99 42.87 -26.00
N PHE A 115 6.34 41.64 -26.37
CA PHE A 115 7.38 41.34 -27.38
C PHE A 115 6.81 41.11 -28.78
N TYR A 116 5.51 40.82 -28.90
CA TYR A 116 4.85 40.50 -30.17
C TYR A 116 3.59 41.34 -30.35
N ALA A 117 3.59 42.20 -31.38
CA ALA A 117 2.42 43.01 -31.75
C ALA A 117 1.23 42.11 -32.13
N GLU A 118 0.00 42.52 -31.76
CA GLU A 118 -1.20 41.68 -31.87
C GLU A 118 -1.51 41.21 -33.31
N ALA A 119 -1.23 42.05 -34.31
CA ALA A 119 -1.40 41.73 -35.73
C ALA A 119 -0.33 40.78 -36.31
N SER A 120 0.68 40.38 -35.53
CA SER A 120 1.67 39.39 -35.95
C SER A 120 1.13 37.95 -35.80
N GLU A 121 1.77 37.00 -36.48
CA GLU A 121 1.44 35.57 -36.36
C GLU A 121 1.58 35.06 -34.92
N MET A 122 2.53 35.60 -34.14
CA MET A 122 2.67 35.26 -32.72
C MET A 122 1.63 35.99 -31.85
N GLY A 123 1.32 37.25 -32.15
CA GLY A 123 0.28 38.02 -31.46
C GLY A 123 -1.09 37.37 -31.53
N THR A 124 -1.47 36.90 -32.73
CA THR A 124 -2.73 36.17 -32.95
C THR A 124 -2.75 34.81 -32.25
N LYS A 125 -1.62 34.09 -32.18
CA LYS A 125 -1.50 32.86 -31.36
C LYS A 125 -1.66 33.14 -29.85
N ILE A 126 -1.02 34.19 -29.33
CA ILE A 126 -1.16 34.62 -27.92
C ILE A 126 -2.62 34.97 -27.60
N LEU A 127 -3.33 35.64 -28.51
CA LEU A 127 -4.77 35.91 -28.39
C LEU A 127 -5.63 34.63 -28.41
N GLN A 128 -5.21 33.59 -29.13
CA GLN A 128 -5.90 32.30 -29.12
C GLN A 128 -5.64 31.48 -27.85
N TRP A 129 -4.46 31.59 -27.24
CA TRP A 129 -4.12 30.94 -25.96
C TRP A 129 -4.81 31.57 -24.73
N LYS A 130 -5.28 32.83 -24.84
CA LYS A 130 -6.10 33.51 -23.82
C LYS A 130 -7.54 32.95 -23.67
N LYS A 131 -7.93 31.93 -24.45
CA LYS A 131 -9.29 31.36 -24.40
C LYS A 131 -9.37 30.17 -23.44
N ASP A 132 -10.10 30.35 -22.35
CA ASP A 132 -10.41 29.27 -21.40
C ASP A 132 -11.11 28.09 -22.10
N SER A 133 -10.62 26.89 -21.82
CA SER A 133 -11.16 25.66 -22.42
C SER A 133 -12.07 24.91 -21.43
N LYS A 134 -12.99 24.10 -21.97
CA LYS A 134 -13.78 23.15 -21.16
C LYS A 134 -12.87 22.21 -20.35
N ALA A 135 -11.66 21.94 -20.82
CA ALA A 135 -10.70 21.05 -20.17
C ALA A 135 -10.02 21.68 -18.93
N VAL A 136 -10.04 23.01 -18.75
CA VAL A 136 -9.54 23.66 -17.52
C VAL A 136 -10.50 23.41 -16.34
N ARG A 137 -11.81 23.64 -16.55
CA ARG A 137 -12.84 23.26 -15.56
C ARG A 137 -12.89 21.75 -15.28
N SER A 138 -12.47 20.94 -16.25
CA SER A 138 -12.32 19.49 -16.12
C SER A 138 -11.13 19.12 -15.23
N PHE A 139 -9.96 19.75 -15.44
CA PHE A 139 -8.78 19.63 -14.58
C PHE A 139 -9.09 19.97 -13.11
N TRP A 140 -9.72 21.12 -12.83
CA TRP A 140 -10.06 21.47 -11.44
C TRP A 140 -11.12 20.55 -10.83
N LYS A 141 -12.08 20.03 -11.61
CA LYS A 141 -13.00 18.98 -11.15
C LYS A 141 -12.27 17.68 -10.81
N ILE A 142 -11.22 17.32 -11.54
CA ILE A 142 -10.38 16.15 -11.25
C ILE A 142 -9.59 16.37 -9.94
N GLN A 143 -8.88 17.50 -9.80
CA GLN A 143 -8.12 17.79 -8.59
C GLN A 143 -9.04 17.84 -7.35
N ALA A 144 -10.16 18.55 -7.44
CA ALA A 144 -11.16 18.59 -6.37
C ALA A 144 -11.74 17.20 -6.05
N LYS A 145 -11.85 16.25 -7.00
CA LYS A 145 -12.23 14.87 -6.68
C LYS A 145 -11.12 14.13 -5.92
N THR A 146 -9.87 14.22 -6.38
CA THR A 146 -8.71 13.59 -5.73
C THR A 146 -8.55 14.11 -4.30
N GLU A 147 -8.61 15.43 -4.11
CA GLU A 147 -8.60 16.07 -2.80
C GLU A 147 -9.80 15.64 -1.95
N ASN A 148 -11.02 15.60 -2.51
CA ASN A 148 -12.18 15.10 -1.77
C ASN A 148 -12.02 13.65 -1.32
N ILE A 149 -11.40 12.75 -2.10
CA ILE A 149 -11.13 11.37 -1.67
C ILE A 149 -10.18 11.37 -0.45
N ILE A 150 -9.12 12.20 -0.48
CA ILE A 150 -8.15 12.37 0.62
C ILE A 150 -8.76 13.07 1.86
N VAL A 151 -9.74 13.96 1.66
CA VAL A 151 -10.46 14.64 2.74
C VAL A 151 -11.55 13.73 3.34
N ILE A 152 -12.24 12.94 2.53
CA ILE A 152 -13.27 11.98 2.98
C ILE A 152 -12.66 10.91 3.88
N SER A 153 -11.46 10.39 3.57
CA SER A 153 -10.76 9.45 4.47
C SER A 153 -10.41 10.11 5.81
N LYS A 154 -9.73 11.26 5.80
CA LYS A 154 -9.36 12.01 7.02
C LYS A 154 -10.57 12.40 7.88
N LEU A 155 -11.63 12.91 7.26
CA LEU A 155 -12.86 13.33 7.95
C LEU A 155 -13.64 12.13 8.52
N ARG A 156 -13.54 10.96 7.88
CA ARG A 156 -14.04 9.68 8.43
C ARG A 156 -13.26 9.25 9.67
N GLU A 157 -11.94 9.31 9.65
CA GLU A 157 -11.09 8.99 10.81
C GLU A 157 -11.37 9.93 11.99
N GLU A 158 -11.60 11.23 11.73
CA GLU A 158 -11.97 12.18 12.77
C GLU A 158 -13.37 11.90 13.35
N LYS A 159 -14.34 11.55 12.49
CA LYS A 159 -15.68 11.10 12.92
C LYS A 159 -15.63 9.81 13.76
N VAL A 160 -14.63 8.96 13.54
CA VAL A 160 -14.34 7.78 14.36
C VAL A 160 -13.68 8.18 15.68
N LYS A 161 -12.69 9.08 15.68
CA LYS A 161 -12.08 9.64 16.91
C LYS A 161 -13.13 10.18 17.89
N ARG A 162 -14.12 10.93 17.37
CA ARG A 162 -15.26 11.46 18.16
C ARG A 162 -16.15 10.34 18.73
N ARG A 163 -16.39 9.25 17.98
CA ARG A 163 -17.19 8.10 18.45
C ARG A 163 -16.48 7.24 19.49
N VAL A 164 -15.19 6.97 19.31
CA VAL A 164 -14.37 6.21 20.28
C VAL A 164 -14.30 6.96 21.59
N SER A 165 -13.99 8.26 21.56
CA SER A 165 -13.94 9.11 22.75
C SER A 165 -15.29 9.16 23.50
N ALA A 166 -16.42 9.22 22.78
CA ALA A 166 -17.74 9.16 23.42
C ALA A 166 -17.98 7.81 24.15
N ALA A 167 -17.71 6.68 23.49
CA ALA A 167 -17.85 5.35 24.10
C ALA A 167 -16.90 5.13 25.28
N GLU A 168 -15.69 5.69 25.22
CA GLU A 168 -14.73 5.69 26.32
C GLU A 168 -15.24 6.50 27.53
N THR A 169 -15.80 7.70 27.32
CA THR A 169 -16.40 8.47 28.41
C THR A 169 -17.61 7.77 29.05
N GLU A 170 -18.42 7.03 28.26
CA GLU A 170 -19.52 6.22 28.77
C GLU A 170 -19.02 5.03 29.61
N ALA A 171 -17.96 4.35 29.16
CA ALA A 171 -17.32 3.27 29.91
C ALA A 171 -16.72 3.76 31.23
N ILE A 172 -16.04 4.92 31.22
CA ILE A 172 -15.48 5.55 32.42
C ILE A 172 -16.59 5.94 33.42
N ALA A 173 -17.75 6.42 32.93
CA ALA A 173 -18.90 6.70 33.79
C ALA A 173 -19.42 5.43 34.49
N LYS A 174 -19.63 4.34 33.74
CA LYS A 174 -20.08 3.04 34.28
C LYS A 174 -19.10 2.44 35.28
N VAL A 175 -17.79 2.57 35.05
CA VAL A 175 -16.76 2.13 36.03
C VAL A 175 -16.86 2.93 37.33
N ARG A 176 -17.12 4.24 37.27
CA ARG A 176 -17.29 5.08 38.47
C ARG A 176 -18.57 4.73 39.24
N GLU A 177 -19.67 4.42 38.57
CA GLU A 177 -20.89 3.93 39.23
C GLU A 177 -20.65 2.60 39.95
N LEU A 178 -19.99 1.64 39.29
CA LEU A 178 -19.64 0.35 39.89
C LEU A 178 -18.70 0.49 41.10
N GLN A 179 -17.71 1.40 41.02
CA GLN A 179 -16.84 1.72 42.15
C GLN A 179 -17.62 2.35 43.32
N ALA A 180 -18.52 3.29 43.04
CA ALA A 180 -19.38 3.89 44.07
C ALA A 180 -20.27 2.84 44.77
N ALA A 181 -20.90 1.95 43.99
CA ALA A 181 -21.68 0.84 44.53
C ALA A 181 -20.82 -0.11 45.39
N GLN A 182 -19.62 -0.48 44.91
CA GLN A 182 -18.70 -1.33 45.66
C GLN A 182 -18.26 -0.68 46.98
N HIS A 183 -18.00 0.63 47.02
CA HIS A 183 -17.68 1.34 48.25
C HIS A 183 -18.84 1.35 49.26
N VAL A 184 -20.09 1.44 48.80
CA VAL A 184 -21.28 1.32 49.67
C VAL A 184 -21.37 -0.08 50.28
N THR A 185 -21.19 -1.15 49.48
CA THR A 185 -21.21 -2.53 49.98
C THR A 185 -20.07 -2.83 50.96
N ILE A 186 -18.86 -2.32 50.70
CA ILE A 186 -17.73 -2.45 51.64
C ILE A 186 -18.04 -1.72 52.96
N ALA A 187 -18.67 -0.54 52.90
CA ALA A 187 -19.08 0.19 54.10
C ALA A 187 -20.17 -0.54 54.89
N SER A 188 -21.18 -1.14 54.25
CA SER A 188 -22.23 -1.88 54.95
C SER A 188 -21.67 -3.11 55.67
N VAL A 189 -20.89 -3.95 54.97
CA VAL A 189 -20.24 -5.15 55.56
C VAL A 189 -19.30 -4.76 56.70
N ALA A 190 -18.57 -3.65 56.58
CA ALA A 190 -17.74 -3.15 57.68
C ALA A 190 -18.58 -2.72 58.89
N THR A 191 -19.73 -2.07 58.70
CA THR A 191 -20.64 -1.72 59.80
C THR A 191 -21.29 -2.95 60.43
N GLU A 192 -21.65 -3.97 59.65
CA GLU A 192 -22.18 -5.24 60.13
C GLU A 192 -21.14 -5.98 60.99
N GLN A 193 -19.89 -6.12 60.52
CA GLN A 193 -18.80 -6.73 61.29
C GLN A 193 -18.49 -5.97 62.60
N VAL A 194 -18.57 -4.64 62.60
CA VAL A 194 -18.42 -3.82 63.82
C VAL A 194 -19.59 -4.04 64.78
N GLN A 195 -20.82 -4.19 64.29
CA GLN A 195 -21.99 -4.52 65.10
C GLN A 195 -21.89 -5.94 65.68
N GLU A 196 -21.53 -6.95 64.87
CA GLU A 196 -21.28 -8.31 65.35
C GLU A 196 -20.17 -8.36 66.40
N TYR A 197 -19.07 -7.61 66.20
CA TYR A 197 -17.99 -7.52 67.19
C TYR A 197 -18.45 -6.87 68.49
N ALA A 198 -19.28 -5.81 68.42
CA ALA A 198 -19.87 -5.15 69.59
C ALA A 198 -20.85 -6.08 70.34
N LEU A 199 -21.70 -6.81 69.62
CA LEU A 199 -22.60 -7.81 70.20
C LEU A 199 -21.81 -8.98 70.82
N SER A 200 -20.78 -9.47 70.13
CA SER A 200 -19.90 -10.56 70.59
C SER A 200 -19.09 -10.18 71.83
N THR A 201 -18.54 -8.95 71.89
CA THR A 201 -17.86 -8.46 73.10
C THR A 201 -18.83 -8.20 74.24
N THR A 202 -20.04 -7.71 73.97
CA THR A 202 -21.11 -7.56 74.98
C THR A 202 -21.52 -8.91 75.55
N ALA A 203 -21.78 -9.90 74.70
CA ALA A 203 -22.12 -11.27 75.09
C ALA A 203 -20.96 -11.97 75.84
N ARG A 204 -19.70 -11.75 75.41
CA ARG A 204 -18.51 -12.29 76.08
C ARG A 204 -18.27 -11.65 77.46
N ASN A 205 -18.62 -10.37 77.62
CA ASN A 205 -18.59 -9.70 78.91
C ASN A 205 -19.73 -10.19 79.81
N ALA A 206 -20.96 -10.30 79.30
CA ALA A 206 -22.08 -10.92 80.02
C ALA A 206 -21.74 -12.35 80.48
N LYS A 207 -21.16 -13.17 79.60
CA LYS A 207 -20.71 -14.53 79.93
C LYS A 207 -19.53 -14.56 80.92
N ARG A 208 -18.71 -13.50 81.01
CA ARG A 208 -17.72 -13.33 82.11
C ARG A 208 -18.38 -13.01 83.45
N PHE A 209 -19.52 -12.33 83.48
CA PHE A 209 -20.33 -12.18 84.69
C PHE A 209 -21.03 -13.51 85.03
N SER A 210 -21.68 -14.19 84.09
CA SER A 210 -22.33 -15.49 84.33
C SER A 210 -21.34 -16.58 84.77
N ASN A 211 -20.13 -16.64 84.20
CA ASN A 211 -19.07 -17.55 84.66
C ASN A 211 -18.61 -17.30 86.12
N ARG A 212 -19.01 -16.19 86.75
CA ARG A 212 -18.80 -15.93 88.19
C ARG A 212 -19.91 -16.52 89.07
N GLU A 213 -21.08 -16.80 88.48
CA GLU A 213 -22.29 -17.35 89.12
C GLU A 213 -22.47 -18.86 88.82
N GLU A 214 -22.01 -19.32 87.64
CA GLU A 214 -21.90 -20.74 87.23
C GLU A 214 -20.78 -21.52 87.96
N ARG A 215 -20.53 -21.17 89.23
CA ARG A 215 -20.04 -22.15 90.23
C ARG A 215 -21.15 -23.06 90.76
N THR A 216 -22.35 -22.94 90.20
CA THR A 216 -23.59 -23.54 90.71
C THR A 216 -24.44 -24.12 89.57
N ALA A 217 -25.00 -25.31 89.79
CA ALA A 217 -25.88 -26.06 88.90
C ALA A 217 -25.26 -26.66 87.60
N LYS A 218 -25.89 -27.74 87.13
CA LYS A 218 -25.59 -28.51 85.91
C LYS A 218 -26.87 -28.60 85.07
N ARG A 219 -26.73 -28.96 83.77
CA ARG A 219 -27.20 -30.24 83.15
C ARG A 219 -28.10 -30.13 81.89
N ASN A 220 -27.90 -31.07 80.94
CA ASN A 220 -28.75 -31.52 79.81
C ASN A 220 -29.13 -30.48 78.71
N GLN A 221 -28.67 -30.56 77.45
CA GLN A 221 -28.90 -31.58 76.39
C GLN A 221 -30.29 -31.51 75.70
N SER A 222 -30.31 -31.10 74.41
CA SER A 222 -31.02 -31.76 73.28
C SER A 222 -30.61 -31.14 71.92
N ASP A 223 -30.84 -31.84 70.81
CA ASP A 223 -30.33 -31.54 69.45
C ASP A 223 -31.37 -30.89 68.48
N TYR A 224 -31.05 -30.83 67.18
CA TYR A 224 -31.63 -29.93 66.15
C TYR A 224 -32.68 -30.56 65.19
N GLU A 225 -33.44 -29.69 64.53
CA GLU A 225 -34.32 -29.90 63.35
C GLU A 225 -34.21 -28.66 62.39
N VAL A 226 -34.62 -28.65 61.10
CA VAL A 226 -34.61 -29.65 60.01
C VAL A 226 -34.92 -28.98 58.64
N ASP A 227 -34.42 -29.55 57.53
CA ASP A 227 -34.91 -29.57 56.11
C ASP A 227 -35.13 -28.35 55.13
N PHE A 228 -34.80 -28.66 53.85
CA PHE A 228 -35.43 -28.30 52.54
C PHE A 228 -35.41 -26.82 52.03
N ALA A 229 -35.54 -26.51 50.71
CA ALA A 229 -36.13 -27.23 49.56
C ALA A 229 -35.39 -27.02 48.18
N LYS A 230 -36.03 -27.40 47.06
CA LYS A 230 -35.53 -27.46 45.64
C LYS A 230 -36.35 -26.61 44.65
N SER A 231 -35.91 -26.60 43.37
CA SER A 231 -36.66 -26.52 42.07
C SER A 231 -36.53 -25.20 41.27
N SER A 232 -36.63 -25.12 39.93
CA SER A 232 -36.56 -26.10 38.80
C SER A 232 -36.58 -25.38 37.41
N GLU A 233 -36.01 -26.02 36.36
CA GLU A 233 -36.50 -26.29 34.95
C GLU A 233 -37.65 -25.42 34.34
N ASP A 234 -37.80 -25.16 33.01
CA ASP A 234 -37.02 -25.42 31.76
C ASP A 234 -37.61 -24.70 30.48
N GLU A 235 -37.05 -24.97 29.29
CA GLU A 235 -37.64 -24.97 27.89
C GLU A 235 -37.61 -23.73 26.93
N GLU A 236 -37.98 -23.97 25.65
CA GLU A 236 -37.53 -23.32 24.37
C GLU A 236 -38.66 -22.70 23.48
N ASP A 237 -38.35 -22.01 22.34
CA ASP A 237 -38.89 -22.28 20.96
C ASP A 237 -38.48 -21.27 19.81
N GLU A 238 -38.93 -21.51 18.55
CA GLU A 238 -38.39 -21.01 17.25
C GLU A 238 -39.09 -19.83 16.46
N LEU A 239 -38.40 -19.37 15.37
CA LEU A 239 -38.86 -18.95 14.00
C LEU A 239 -39.60 -17.61 13.70
N ASP A 240 -39.10 -16.81 12.71
CA ASP A 240 -39.44 -16.86 11.26
C ASP A 240 -38.79 -15.67 10.45
N SER A 241 -39.29 -15.33 9.25
CA SER A 241 -38.54 -14.71 8.13
C SER A 241 -39.41 -13.84 7.20
N SER A 242 -38.80 -13.01 6.32
CA SER A 242 -39.47 -12.43 5.14
C SER A 242 -38.51 -11.87 4.07
N PHE A 243 -39.04 -11.61 2.85
CA PHE A 243 -38.30 -11.28 1.62
C PHE A 243 -38.62 -9.87 1.09
N ALA A 244 -37.70 -9.28 0.32
CA ALA A 244 -38.02 -8.24 -0.67
C ALA A 244 -37.04 -8.28 -1.85
N SER A 245 -37.54 -8.11 -3.08
CA SER A 245 -36.73 -8.05 -4.31
C SER A 245 -37.23 -6.94 -5.24
N ARG A 246 -36.35 -6.41 -6.10
CA ARG A 246 -36.69 -5.37 -7.08
C ARG A 246 -35.90 -5.57 -8.37
N ALA A 247 -36.59 -5.53 -9.51
CA ALA A 247 -36.02 -5.77 -10.82
C ALA A 247 -35.50 -4.48 -11.49
N SER A 248 -34.62 -4.65 -12.49
CA SER A 248 -34.09 -3.59 -13.37
C SER A 248 -33.99 -4.11 -14.81
N ASN A 249 -34.27 -3.25 -15.79
CA ASN A 249 -34.50 -3.66 -17.19
C ASN A 249 -33.23 -4.09 -17.95
N PRO A 250 -33.33 -5.03 -18.91
CA PRO A 250 -32.19 -5.48 -19.72
C PRO A 250 -32.17 -4.86 -21.13
N GLU A 251 -31.37 -3.82 -21.39
CA GLU A 251 -31.16 -3.35 -22.78
C GLU A 251 -29.73 -2.85 -23.14
N GLU A 252 -28.81 -2.66 -22.19
CA GLU A 252 -27.45 -2.13 -22.48
C GLU A 252 -26.36 -3.19 -22.76
N ASN A 253 -26.70 -4.48 -22.82
CA ASN A 253 -25.71 -5.55 -23.08
C ASN A 253 -25.39 -5.71 -24.58
N ARG A 254 -24.56 -4.81 -25.14
CA ARG A 254 -23.96 -4.97 -26.49
C ARG A 254 -22.42 -4.99 -26.46
N VAL A 255 -21.89 -6.21 -26.51
CA VAL A 255 -20.60 -6.61 -27.13
C VAL A 255 -19.32 -5.91 -26.64
N LEU A 256 -18.56 -6.60 -25.77
CA LEU A 256 -17.14 -6.34 -25.54
C LEU A 256 -16.32 -7.62 -25.79
N SER A 257 -15.97 -7.86 -27.06
CA SER A 257 -15.04 -8.92 -27.50
C SER A 257 -14.03 -8.46 -28.56
N SER A 258 -14.08 -7.18 -28.96
CA SER A 258 -13.10 -6.58 -29.87
C SER A 258 -11.94 -5.96 -29.08
N ILE A 259 -10.70 -6.32 -29.45
CA ILE A 259 -9.51 -5.58 -28.98
C ILE A 259 -9.65 -4.13 -29.49
N ASN A 260 -9.61 -3.14 -28.59
CA ASN A 260 -9.78 -1.75 -28.98
C ASN A 260 -8.69 -1.34 -30.00
N PRO A 261 -9.07 -0.96 -31.24
CA PRO A 261 -8.11 -0.74 -32.32
C PRO A 261 -7.25 0.51 -32.16
N ARG A 262 -7.57 1.40 -31.20
CA ARG A 262 -6.69 2.53 -30.82
C ARG A 262 -5.42 2.05 -30.11
N LEU A 263 -5.57 1.17 -29.12
CA LEU A 263 -4.48 0.70 -28.26
C LEU A 263 -3.65 -0.43 -28.90
N ALA A 264 -4.28 -1.26 -29.75
CA ALA A 264 -3.64 -2.42 -30.39
C ALA A 264 -2.39 -2.10 -31.24
N LYS A 265 -2.20 -0.83 -31.62
CA LYS A 265 -1.08 -0.39 -32.48
C LYS A 265 0.14 0.14 -31.72
N ILE A 266 0.03 0.32 -30.40
CA ILE A 266 1.08 0.93 -29.55
C ILE A 266 2.03 -0.15 -29.01
N GLY A 267 1.52 -1.33 -28.68
CA GLY A 267 2.31 -2.37 -28.01
C GLY A 267 2.37 -2.15 -26.49
N GLY A 268 3.57 -2.18 -25.89
CA GLY A 268 3.79 -1.79 -24.49
C GLY A 268 2.90 -2.48 -23.46
N ILE A 269 2.18 -1.67 -22.66
CA ILE A 269 1.08 -2.09 -21.76
C ILE A 269 -0.29 -2.03 -22.47
N ALA A 270 -0.46 -1.12 -23.43
CA ALA A 270 -1.68 -0.89 -24.20
C ALA A 270 -2.17 -2.13 -24.99
N HIS A 271 -1.27 -3.02 -25.42
CA HIS A 271 -1.60 -4.34 -25.99
C HIS A 271 -2.48 -5.20 -25.07
N TYR A 272 -2.41 -4.97 -23.76
CA TYR A 272 -3.20 -5.66 -22.71
C TYR A 272 -4.39 -4.81 -22.23
N GLN A 273 -4.75 -3.74 -22.98
CA GLN A 273 -5.83 -2.79 -22.66
C GLN A 273 -5.63 -2.00 -21.35
N ILE A 274 -4.39 -1.95 -20.86
CA ILE A 274 -3.98 -1.18 -19.68
C ILE A 274 -3.73 0.28 -20.08
N ILE A 275 -4.24 1.21 -19.28
CA ILE A 275 -3.96 2.67 -19.36
C ILE A 275 -3.46 3.11 -17.98
N PHE A 276 -2.32 3.81 -17.92
CA PHE A 276 -1.73 4.29 -16.67
C PHE A 276 -1.90 5.82 -16.55
N LEU A 277 -2.88 6.23 -15.74
CA LEU A 277 -3.35 7.61 -15.67
C LEU A 277 -2.29 8.63 -15.15
N PRO A 278 -1.31 8.28 -14.30
CA PRO A 278 -0.15 9.11 -13.95
C PRO A 278 0.85 9.45 -15.07
N GLU A 279 0.55 9.20 -16.35
CA GLU A 279 1.44 9.52 -17.48
C GLU A 279 1.65 11.05 -17.62
N ARG A 280 2.65 11.57 -16.87
CA ARG A 280 3.03 13.00 -16.79
C ARG A 280 3.79 13.52 -18.03
N GLY A 281 4.10 12.65 -19.00
CA GLY A 281 4.86 13.01 -20.19
C GLY A 281 4.05 13.81 -21.21
N LEU A 282 4.66 14.86 -21.78
CA LEU A 282 4.10 15.62 -22.92
C LEU A 282 4.01 14.81 -24.23
N HIS A 283 4.62 13.63 -24.28
CA HIS A 283 4.78 12.76 -25.45
C HIS A 283 4.48 11.29 -25.15
N ASP A 284 3.50 11.02 -24.29
CA ASP A 284 3.09 9.64 -24.03
C ASP A 284 2.27 9.05 -25.19
N GLU A 285 2.69 7.89 -25.69
CA GLU A 285 2.07 7.24 -26.87
C GLU A 285 0.63 6.76 -26.62
N ILE A 286 0.23 6.47 -25.38
CA ILE A 286 -1.12 6.09 -25.00
C ILE A 286 -1.99 7.34 -24.90
N LYS A 287 -1.53 8.35 -24.15
CA LYS A 287 -2.22 9.65 -23.99
C LYS A 287 -2.48 10.32 -25.34
N GLU A 288 -1.54 10.26 -26.28
CA GLU A 288 -1.70 10.76 -27.67
C GLU A 288 -2.85 10.10 -28.48
N LYS A 289 -3.49 9.01 -28.01
CA LYS A 289 -4.64 8.37 -28.71
C LYS A 289 -6.01 8.82 -28.16
N PHE A 290 -6.00 9.75 -27.23
CA PHE A 290 -7.18 10.36 -26.61
C PHE A 290 -7.07 11.88 -26.71
N ASN A 291 -8.18 12.58 -26.92
CA ASN A 291 -8.21 14.03 -26.73
C ASN A 291 -8.39 14.39 -25.24
N ASP A 292 -8.10 15.63 -24.84
CA ASP A 292 -8.18 16.09 -23.45
C ASP A 292 -9.49 15.69 -22.72
N GLN A 293 -10.63 15.68 -23.42
CA GLN A 293 -11.92 15.32 -22.81
C GLN A 293 -12.14 13.81 -22.68
N GLU A 294 -11.54 12.99 -23.58
CA GLU A 294 -11.53 11.54 -23.44
C GLU A 294 -10.60 11.11 -22.30
N TRP A 295 -9.40 11.72 -22.21
CA TRP A 295 -8.45 11.42 -21.12
C TRP A 295 -9.00 11.81 -19.75
N ASP A 296 -9.61 13.00 -19.64
CA ASP A 296 -10.26 13.44 -18.40
C ASP A 296 -11.42 12.53 -18.00
N ALA A 297 -12.17 11.98 -18.96
CA ALA A 297 -13.22 11.00 -18.68
C ALA A 297 -12.65 9.71 -18.08
N LEU A 298 -11.52 9.21 -18.59
CA LEU A 298 -10.86 8.02 -18.02
C LEU A 298 -10.38 8.27 -16.58
N ILE A 299 -9.82 9.46 -16.28
CA ILE A 299 -9.43 9.84 -14.91
C ILE A 299 -10.66 9.93 -14.00
N LEU A 300 -11.72 10.59 -14.45
CA LEU A 300 -12.97 10.72 -13.68
C LEU A 300 -13.62 9.36 -13.40
N SER A 301 -13.63 8.43 -14.36
CA SER A 301 -14.19 7.09 -14.18
C SER A 301 -13.37 6.22 -13.23
N TRP A 302 -12.03 6.32 -13.23
CA TRP A 302 -11.21 5.67 -12.19
C TRP A 302 -11.49 6.28 -10.82
N ALA A 303 -11.54 7.62 -10.70
CA ALA A 303 -11.84 8.29 -9.44
C ALA A 303 -13.25 7.93 -8.90
N GLU A 304 -14.23 7.66 -9.78
CA GLU A 304 -15.56 7.18 -9.40
C GLU A 304 -15.63 5.72 -8.98
N ALA A 305 -14.62 4.90 -9.31
CA ALA A 305 -14.46 3.57 -8.72
C ALA A 305 -13.80 3.68 -7.33
N GLU A 306 -12.72 4.46 -7.21
CA GLU A 306 -12.06 4.76 -5.92
C GLU A 306 -13.02 5.33 -4.88
N GLU A 307 -13.77 6.37 -5.23
CA GLU A 307 -14.68 7.08 -4.31
C GLU A 307 -15.70 6.11 -3.68
N LYS A 308 -16.28 5.22 -4.50
CA LYS A 308 -17.25 4.20 -4.06
C LYS A 308 -16.62 3.11 -3.20
N ILE A 309 -15.35 2.76 -3.42
CA ILE A 309 -14.63 1.79 -2.58
C ILE A 309 -14.26 2.43 -1.24
N THR A 310 -13.67 3.63 -1.25
CA THR A 310 -13.27 4.40 -0.06
C THR A 310 -14.47 4.73 0.85
N GLN A 311 -15.66 4.94 0.29
CA GLN A 311 -16.91 5.06 1.05
C GLN A 311 -17.28 3.75 1.78
N GLN A 312 -16.97 2.58 1.24
CA GLN A 312 -17.32 1.27 1.81
C GLN A 312 -16.30 0.74 2.84
N LEU A 313 -15.00 1.04 2.71
CA LEU A 313 -13.93 0.54 3.61
C LEU A 313 -14.25 0.73 5.11
N PRO A 314 -13.88 -0.20 6.01
CA PRO A 314 -13.98 0.03 7.45
C PRO A 314 -12.98 1.11 7.91
N SER A 315 -13.22 1.69 9.09
CA SER A 315 -12.34 2.70 9.69
C SER A 315 -10.97 2.10 10.05
N THR A 316 -9.91 2.78 9.62
CA THR A 316 -8.58 2.19 9.45
C THR A 316 -7.82 1.85 10.73
N VAL A 317 -7.84 2.76 11.71
CA VAL A 317 -6.97 2.70 12.88
C VAL A 317 -7.76 2.27 14.11
N ASP A 318 -7.39 1.12 14.68
CA ASP A 318 -7.91 0.65 15.96
C ASP A 318 -7.51 1.57 17.13
N GLY A 319 -8.33 1.66 18.17
CA GLY A 319 -8.09 2.54 19.32
C GLY A 319 -6.76 2.26 20.06
N ASN A 320 -6.34 1.00 20.14
CA ASN A 320 -5.08 0.60 20.79
C ASN A 320 -3.88 0.99 19.91
N VAL A 321 -3.99 0.80 18.59
CA VAL A 321 -2.98 1.25 17.62
C VAL A 321 -2.84 2.77 17.68
N LYS A 322 -3.96 3.50 17.75
CA LYS A 322 -3.96 4.95 17.86
C LYS A 322 -3.26 5.42 19.15
N SER A 323 -3.63 4.85 20.29
CA SER A 323 -3.02 5.18 21.59
C SER A 323 -1.52 4.87 21.61
N LEU A 324 -1.07 3.84 20.90
CA LEU A 324 0.36 3.55 20.75
C LEU A 324 1.11 4.58 19.89
N LEU A 325 0.52 5.01 18.76
CA LEU A 325 1.08 6.08 17.94
C LEU A 325 1.14 7.40 18.71
N ASP A 326 0.01 7.81 19.33
CA ASP A 326 -0.08 9.02 20.14
C ASP A 326 0.97 8.99 21.31
N LYS A 327 1.28 7.81 21.89
CA LYS A 327 2.39 7.62 22.87
C LYS A 327 3.77 7.80 22.24
N TYR A 328 4.04 7.17 21.10
CA TYR A 328 5.35 7.21 20.43
C TYR A 328 5.66 8.61 19.89
N ASP A 329 4.67 9.31 19.34
CA ASP A 329 4.80 10.68 18.86
C ASP A 329 5.13 11.66 19.98
N GLN A 330 4.47 11.53 21.14
CA GLN A 330 4.80 12.33 22.33
C GLN A 330 6.24 12.03 22.80
N ALA A 331 6.65 10.76 22.84
CA ALA A 331 8.01 10.38 23.25
C ALA A 331 9.10 10.87 22.28
N VAL A 332 8.82 10.94 20.97
CA VAL A 332 9.70 11.55 19.97
C VAL A 332 9.73 13.07 20.14
N ALA A 333 8.57 13.72 20.30
CA ALA A 333 8.48 15.17 20.48
C ALA A 333 9.21 15.65 21.74
N ASP A 334 8.98 15.01 22.90
CA ASP A 334 9.63 15.32 24.17
C ASP A 334 11.15 15.13 24.13
N ALA A 335 11.64 14.23 23.26
CA ALA A 335 13.07 13.96 23.06
C ALA A 335 13.72 14.78 21.93
N THR A 336 12.95 15.59 21.20
CA THR A 336 13.44 16.35 20.03
C THR A 336 13.75 17.80 20.40
N THR A 337 14.99 18.22 20.19
CA THR A 337 15.43 19.62 20.33
C THR A 337 16.03 20.11 19.03
N GLY A 338 15.27 20.94 18.30
CA GLY A 338 15.65 21.38 16.95
C GLY A 338 15.70 20.20 15.97
N PHE A 339 16.88 19.89 15.44
CA PHE A 339 17.13 18.75 14.55
C PHE A 339 17.74 17.53 15.26
N HIS A 340 17.90 17.58 16.59
CA HIS A 340 18.51 16.49 17.37
C HIS A 340 17.45 15.74 18.18
N VAL A 341 17.49 14.40 18.13
CA VAL A 341 16.60 13.52 18.91
C VAL A 341 17.42 12.72 19.92
N GLU A 342 17.09 12.82 21.21
CA GLU A 342 17.67 11.93 22.20
C GLU A 342 17.07 10.52 22.10
N PHE A 343 17.85 9.56 21.65
CA PHE A 343 17.36 8.19 21.45
C PHE A 343 16.96 7.48 22.75
N SER A 344 17.52 7.82 23.92
CA SER A 344 17.30 7.03 25.15
C SER A 344 15.83 7.04 25.63
N PRO A 345 15.15 8.20 25.76
CA PRO A 345 13.70 8.24 26.02
C PRO A 345 12.86 7.51 24.96
N VAL A 346 13.18 7.71 23.67
CA VAL A 346 12.42 7.15 22.53
C VAL A 346 12.53 5.62 22.50
N VAL A 347 13.75 5.08 22.59
CA VAL A 347 14.04 3.64 22.65
C VAL A 347 13.34 3.03 23.86
N LYS A 348 13.36 3.68 25.03
CA LYS A 348 12.64 3.20 26.22
C LYS A 348 11.13 3.11 25.95
N ALA A 349 10.52 4.19 25.45
CA ALA A 349 9.08 4.24 25.20
C ALA A 349 8.59 3.18 24.19
N ILE A 350 9.43 2.83 23.21
CA ILE A 350 9.17 1.81 22.17
C ILE A 350 9.53 0.39 22.64
N SER A 351 10.50 0.23 23.55
CA SER A 351 10.87 -1.08 24.13
C SER A 351 9.89 -1.58 25.19
N GLU A 352 9.15 -0.67 25.84
CA GLU A 352 8.03 -1.03 26.71
C GLU A 352 6.96 -1.82 25.93
N SER A 353 6.48 -2.93 26.49
CA SER A 353 5.54 -3.80 25.77
C SER A 353 4.16 -3.14 25.71
N PRO A 354 3.61 -2.87 24.50
CA PRO A 354 2.33 -2.19 24.36
C PRO A 354 1.14 -3.04 24.84
N LEU A 355 1.41 -4.28 25.27
CA LEU A 355 0.43 -5.22 25.82
C LEU A 355 0.60 -5.42 27.34
N GLN A 356 1.38 -4.59 28.05
CA GLN A 356 1.58 -4.72 29.51
C GLN A 356 0.28 -4.70 30.33
N GLY A 357 -0.79 -4.06 29.84
CA GLY A 357 -2.13 -4.13 30.44
C GLY A 357 -2.80 -5.51 30.39
N HIS A 358 -2.41 -6.40 29.49
CA HIS A 358 -2.93 -7.78 29.42
C HIS A 358 -2.38 -8.70 30.52
N ALA A 359 -1.32 -8.29 31.22
CA ALA A 359 -0.82 -9.00 32.40
C ALA A 359 -1.58 -8.63 33.69
N THR A 360 -2.35 -7.52 33.68
CA THR A 360 -3.06 -6.97 34.84
C THR A 360 -4.59 -6.90 34.67
N MET A 361 -5.11 -7.00 33.43
CA MET A 361 -6.54 -7.09 33.15
C MET A 361 -6.96 -8.48 32.67
N THR A 362 -8.20 -8.86 32.96
CA THR A 362 -8.83 -10.17 32.74
C THR A 362 -9.04 -10.56 31.26
N ARG A 363 -8.33 -9.96 30.30
CA ARG A 363 -8.57 -10.10 28.86
C ARG A 363 -7.39 -10.78 28.16
N PRO A 364 -7.50 -12.05 27.74
CA PRO A 364 -6.40 -12.78 27.14
C PRO A 364 -5.93 -12.15 25.81
N TYR A 365 -4.66 -12.38 25.50
CA TYR A 365 -4.06 -12.06 24.21
C TYR A 365 -4.78 -12.79 23.07
N LEU A 366 -5.13 -12.08 22.01
CA LEU A 366 -5.67 -12.63 20.78
C LEU A 366 -4.85 -12.10 19.61
N PHE A 367 -4.06 -12.98 18.99
CA PHE A 367 -3.16 -12.65 17.88
C PHE A 367 -3.86 -11.86 16.76
N THR A 368 -5.11 -12.21 16.42
CA THR A 368 -5.92 -11.52 15.39
C THR A 368 -6.33 -10.09 15.75
N ARG A 369 -6.35 -9.72 17.04
CA ARG A 369 -6.73 -8.40 17.57
C ARG A 369 -5.50 -7.54 17.89
N ASP A 370 -4.50 -8.17 18.50
CA ASP A 370 -3.39 -7.47 19.16
C ASP A 370 -2.15 -7.34 18.28
N TRP A 371 -2.04 -8.15 17.21
CA TRP A 371 -0.91 -8.09 16.28
C TRP A 371 -0.69 -6.72 15.60
N PRO A 372 -1.70 -5.94 15.18
CA PRO A 372 -1.47 -4.61 14.60
C PRO A 372 -0.64 -3.70 15.52
N VAL A 373 -0.84 -3.81 16.84
CA VAL A 373 -0.08 -3.07 17.86
C VAL A 373 1.38 -3.56 17.93
N GLN A 374 1.60 -4.87 17.87
CA GLN A 374 2.96 -5.46 17.82
C GLN A 374 3.69 -5.14 16.51
N TRP A 375 2.99 -5.10 15.38
CA TRP A 375 3.56 -4.76 14.08
C TRP A 375 4.01 -3.28 14.02
N VAL A 376 3.24 -2.35 14.60
CA VAL A 376 3.70 -0.95 14.78
C VAL A 376 4.99 -0.91 15.60
N GLN A 377 5.06 -1.61 16.74
CA GLN A 377 6.29 -1.71 17.54
C GLN A 377 7.47 -2.27 16.72
N GLN A 378 7.26 -3.30 15.88
CA GLN A 378 8.30 -3.86 15.00
C GLN A 378 8.80 -2.85 13.96
N VAL A 379 7.92 -2.09 13.31
CA VAL A 379 8.32 -1.07 12.34
C VAL A 379 9.16 0.02 13.01
N TYR A 380 8.69 0.58 14.13
CA TYR A 380 9.47 1.56 14.92
C TYR A 380 10.81 1.00 15.39
N THR A 381 10.87 -0.27 15.81
CA THR A 381 12.12 -0.93 16.24
C THR A 381 13.11 -1.12 15.09
N ALA A 382 12.63 -1.44 13.87
CA ALA A 382 13.48 -1.54 12.69
C ALA A 382 14.10 -0.18 12.32
N PHE A 383 13.30 0.89 12.35
CA PHE A 383 13.76 2.26 12.11
C PHE A 383 14.76 2.75 13.16
N LEU A 384 14.47 2.55 14.46
CA LEU A 384 15.43 2.88 15.52
C LEU A 384 16.75 2.13 15.34
N THR A 385 16.71 0.83 15.07
CA THR A 385 17.91 0.03 14.79
C THR A 385 18.71 0.66 13.64
N CYS A 386 18.05 1.01 12.53
CA CYS A 386 18.70 1.57 11.34
C CYS A 386 19.38 2.93 11.60
N TYR A 387 18.77 3.81 12.39
CA TYR A 387 19.36 5.10 12.77
C TYR A 387 20.47 4.98 13.83
N GLN A 388 20.49 3.89 14.61
CA GLN A 388 21.50 3.64 15.65
C GLN A 388 22.70 2.84 15.13
N THR A 389 22.54 2.07 14.06
CA THR A 389 23.66 1.37 13.40
C THR A 389 24.58 2.34 12.64
N PRO A 390 25.91 2.20 12.73
CA PRO A 390 26.86 3.00 11.94
C PRO A 390 26.64 2.88 10.42
N ASN A 391 26.19 1.70 9.96
CA ASN A 391 25.83 1.42 8.57
C ASN A 391 24.31 1.64 8.39
N ASN A 392 23.88 2.89 8.32
CA ASN A 392 22.49 3.23 8.05
C ASN A 392 22.16 2.96 6.56
N LEU A 393 21.38 1.90 6.31
CA LEU A 393 20.96 1.43 4.98
C LEU A 393 20.17 2.46 4.16
N LEU A 394 19.68 3.54 4.79
CA LEU A 394 18.97 4.64 4.12
C LEU A 394 19.92 5.67 3.49
N HIS A 395 21.23 5.54 3.76
CA HIS A 395 22.32 6.36 3.19
C HIS A 395 23.48 5.52 2.62
N ASP A 396 23.47 4.19 2.79
CA ASP A 396 24.51 3.30 2.30
C ASP A 396 24.25 2.90 0.83
N ALA A 397 24.87 3.64 -0.10
CA ALA A 397 24.86 3.33 -1.53
C ALA A 397 25.69 2.08 -1.91
N SER A 398 26.34 1.41 -0.95
CA SER A 398 26.97 0.09 -1.15
C SER A 398 26.10 -1.08 -0.67
N ALA A 399 25.03 -0.80 0.08
CA ALA A 399 24.07 -1.80 0.52
C ALA A 399 23.33 -2.42 -0.68
N SER A 400 23.05 -3.71 -0.59
CA SER A 400 22.35 -4.42 -1.66
C SER A 400 20.84 -4.18 -1.63
N GLU A 401 20.20 -4.22 -2.80
CA GLU A 401 18.73 -4.22 -2.96
C GLU A 401 18.05 -5.30 -2.10
N TYR A 402 18.71 -6.47 -1.96
CA TYR A 402 18.25 -7.58 -1.12
C TYR A 402 18.28 -7.23 0.38
N GLU A 403 19.36 -6.61 0.84
CA GLU A 403 19.58 -6.20 2.22
C GLU A 403 18.64 -5.06 2.62
N TYR A 404 18.50 -4.04 1.75
CA TYR A 404 17.53 -2.97 1.92
C TYR A 404 16.08 -3.49 1.97
N ARG A 405 15.71 -4.37 1.03
CA ARG A 405 14.39 -5.02 1.03
C ARG A 405 14.16 -5.82 2.32
N ASP A 406 15.14 -6.62 2.74
CA ASP A 406 14.91 -7.59 3.80
C ASP A 406 15.00 -6.99 5.21
N LEU A 407 15.71 -5.86 5.39
CA LEU A 407 15.85 -5.16 6.68
C LEU A 407 14.94 -3.92 6.83
N ILE A 408 14.53 -3.25 5.74
CA ILE A 408 13.65 -2.05 5.80
C ILE A 408 12.25 -2.34 5.23
N VAL A 409 12.17 -2.80 3.97
CA VAL A 409 10.87 -2.95 3.26
C VAL A 409 10.03 -4.09 3.85
N ASN A 410 10.65 -5.23 4.16
CA ASN A 410 9.96 -6.41 4.70
C ASN A 410 9.21 -6.15 6.02
N PRO A 411 9.82 -5.55 7.07
CA PRO A 411 9.10 -5.15 8.29
C PRO A 411 7.81 -4.35 8.03
N ILE A 412 7.84 -3.43 7.05
CA ILE A 412 6.71 -2.59 6.67
C ILE A 412 5.60 -3.42 6.02
N TRP A 413 5.87 -4.09 4.89
CA TRP A 413 4.82 -4.67 4.04
C TRP A 413 4.48 -6.15 4.26
N ARG A 414 5.39 -6.95 4.81
CA ARG A 414 5.25 -8.43 4.91
C ARG A 414 4.52 -8.81 6.19
N ASN A 415 4.91 -8.19 7.29
CA ASN A 415 4.42 -8.50 8.64
C ASN A 415 3.01 -7.96 8.89
N LEU A 416 2.61 -6.93 8.14
CA LEU A 416 1.29 -6.28 8.16
C LEU A 416 0.08 -7.24 8.16
N PHE A 417 0.19 -8.38 7.48
CA PHE A 417 -0.91 -9.34 7.28
C PHE A 417 -0.80 -10.64 8.13
N PHE A 418 0.14 -10.75 9.08
CA PHE A 418 0.37 -12.04 9.78
C PHE A 418 -0.85 -12.54 10.57
N ASP A 419 -1.59 -11.63 11.22
CA ASP A 419 -2.88 -11.89 11.88
C ASP A 419 -3.91 -12.58 10.98
N VAL A 420 -3.94 -12.19 9.70
CA VAL A 420 -4.87 -12.70 8.70
C VAL A 420 -4.21 -13.70 7.73
N SER A 421 -3.01 -14.19 8.05
CA SER A 421 -2.19 -15.08 7.18
C SER A 421 -2.84 -16.40 6.76
N HIS A 422 -3.97 -16.77 7.38
CA HIS A 422 -4.81 -17.92 7.03
C HIS A 422 -5.77 -17.65 5.85
N ILE A 423 -6.03 -16.38 5.53
CA ILE A 423 -6.83 -15.92 4.37
C ILE A 423 -6.06 -14.98 3.43
N ILE A 424 -5.17 -14.12 3.94
CA ILE A 424 -4.42 -13.12 3.17
C ILE A 424 -2.96 -13.16 3.61
N ARG A 425 -2.03 -13.52 2.72
CA ARG A 425 -0.62 -13.71 3.05
C ARG A 425 0.30 -13.09 2.00
N MET A 426 1.11 -12.14 2.45
CA MET A 426 2.26 -11.66 1.67
C MET A 426 3.35 -12.74 1.64
N ARG A 427 3.85 -13.06 0.45
CA ARG A 427 5.07 -13.86 0.24
C ARG A 427 6.12 -12.92 -0.35
N THR A 428 7.36 -12.96 0.14
CA THR A 428 8.46 -12.12 -0.36
C THR A 428 9.72 -12.93 -0.63
N GLY A 429 10.59 -12.40 -1.49
CA GLY A 429 11.83 -13.03 -1.96
C GLY A 429 11.64 -13.80 -3.27
N GLU A 430 11.56 -13.07 -4.38
CA GLU A 430 11.57 -13.59 -5.76
C GLU A 430 10.50 -14.66 -6.05
N ILE A 431 9.23 -14.30 -5.78
CA ILE A 431 8.08 -15.20 -5.85
C ILE A 431 7.55 -15.30 -7.29
N GLU A 432 7.30 -16.53 -7.77
CA GLU A 432 6.76 -16.74 -9.12
C GLU A 432 5.29 -16.29 -9.29
N ASN A 433 5.07 -15.46 -10.31
CA ASN A 433 3.76 -15.18 -10.86
C ASN A 433 3.26 -16.35 -11.72
N SER A 434 2.39 -17.16 -11.12
CA SER A 434 1.85 -18.40 -11.71
C SER A 434 0.87 -18.12 -12.85
N ASP A 435 0.16 -16.99 -12.81
CA ASP A 435 -0.84 -16.63 -13.83
C ASP A 435 -0.15 -16.14 -15.12
N ARG A 436 0.96 -15.41 -14.98
CA ARG A 436 1.87 -15.06 -16.07
C ARG A 436 2.59 -16.27 -16.65
N LYS A 437 2.91 -17.28 -15.83
CA LYS A 437 3.45 -18.58 -16.28
C LYS A 437 2.42 -19.33 -17.12
N LEU A 438 1.17 -19.41 -16.64
CA LEU A 438 0.05 -20.04 -17.33
C LEU A 438 -0.21 -19.36 -18.70
N GLN A 439 -0.39 -18.04 -18.72
CA GLN A 439 -0.60 -17.28 -19.97
C GLN A 439 0.51 -17.54 -21.01
N LYS A 440 1.78 -17.47 -20.60
CA LYS A 440 2.92 -17.71 -21.50
C LYS A 440 2.96 -19.15 -22.04
N ASN A 441 2.44 -20.12 -21.29
CA ASN A 441 2.50 -21.55 -21.62
C ASN A 441 1.24 -22.10 -22.32
N LEU A 442 0.12 -21.36 -22.31
CA LEU A 442 -1.09 -21.69 -23.07
C LEU A 442 -0.85 -21.59 -24.59
N SER A 443 -0.10 -20.58 -25.05
CA SER A 443 0.18 -20.35 -26.49
C SER A 443 1.37 -21.16 -27.04
N LYS A 444 1.71 -22.30 -26.42
CA LYS A 444 2.95 -23.06 -26.63
C LYS A 444 2.75 -24.58 -26.59
N PHE A 445 3.49 -25.29 -27.44
CA PHE A 445 3.61 -26.75 -27.37
C PHE A 445 4.32 -27.18 -26.06
N PRO A 446 4.04 -28.39 -25.53
CA PRO A 446 4.53 -28.81 -24.22
C PRO A 446 6.05 -28.69 -24.01
N TYR A 447 6.85 -29.02 -25.03
CA TYR A 447 8.32 -28.94 -25.00
C TYR A 447 8.87 -27.51 -25.08
N GLU A 448 8.05 -26.51 -25.41
CA GLU A 448 8.45 -25.10 -25.50
C GLU A 448 8.09 -24.29 -24.26
N ARG A 449 7.33 -24.88 -23.33
CA ARG A 449 6.81 -24.22 -22.13
C ARG A 449 7.96 -23.80 -21.22
N ARG A 450 7.87 -22.58 -20.68
CA ARG A 450 8.90 -22.07 -19.76
C ARG A 450 8.75 -22.72 -18.40
N ALA A 451 9.87 -23.15 -17.83
CA ALA A 451 9.97 -23.64 -16.46
C ALA A 451 9.66 -22.55 -15.42
N ILE A 452 9.94 -21.28 -15.72
CA ILE A 452 9.76 -20.12 -14.82
C ILE A 452 8.97 -19.01 -15.53
N GLY A 453 8.07 -18.36 -14.78
CA GLY A 453 7.16 -17.29 -15.22
C GLY A 453 7.78 -15.89 -15.29
N TRP A 454 7.36 -15.03 -14.35
CA TRP A 454 8.08 -13.82 -13.91
C TRP A 454 8.18 -13.92 -12.38
N LEU A 455 9.27 -13.45 -11.80
CA LEU A 455 9.45 -13.36 -10.36
C LEU A 455 9.13 -11.92 -9.92
N HIS A 456 8.67 -11.74 -8.68
CA HIS A 456 8.37 -10.45 -8.05
C HIS A 456 8.95 -10.45 -6.62
N ASP A 457 9.42 -9.31 -6.11
CA ASP A 457 9.88 -9.21 -4.71
C ASP A 457 8.80 -9.56 -3.70
N GLY A 458 7.55 -9.21 -3.99
CA GLY A 458 6.37 -9.50 -3.19
C GLY A 458 5.18 -9.98 -4.03
N ILE A 459 4.46 -10.99 -3.55
CA ILE A 459 3.11 -11.31 -4.04
C ILE A 459 2.18 -11.52 -2.85
N LEU A 460 1.07 -10.77 -2.85
CA LEU A 460 -0.01 -10.91 -1.88
C LEU A 460 -0.99 -11.97 -2.37
N MET A 461 -1.02 -13.09 -1.64
CA MET A 461 -1.96 -14.18 -1.86
C MET A 461 -3.25 -13.93 -1.08
N MET A 462 -4.40 -14.11 -1.71
CA MET A 462 -5.73 -14.09 -1.09
C MET A 462 -6.44 -15.42 -1.36
N LYS A 463 -6.85 -16.09 -0.30
CA LYS A 463 -7.55 -17.38 -0.35
C LYS A 463 -9.06 -17.13 -0.46
N ILE A 464 -9.69 -17.73 -1.46
CA ILE A 464 -11.13 -17.63 -1.72
C ILE A 464 -11.69 -19.06 -1.70
N GLY A 465 -12.45 -19.40 -0.66
CA GLY A 465 -12.79 -20.78 -0.33
C GLY A 465 -11.55 -21.70 -0.24
N SER A 466 -11.33 -22.52 -1.25
CA SER A 466 -10.19 -23.45 -1.37
C SER A 466 -9.11 -23.03 -2.38
N VAL A 467 -9.22 -21.85 -3.00
CA VAL A 467 -8.34 -21.40 -4.08
C VAL A 467 -7.46 -20.21 -3.66
N ASP A 468 -6.14 -20.37 -3.77
CA ASP A 468 -5.17 -19.29 -3.63
C ASP A 468 -5.16 -18.41 -4.91
N MET A 469 -5.39 -17.11 -4.77
CA MET A 469 -5.28 -16.12 -5.85
C MET A 469 -4.20 -15.08 -5.56
N GLN A 470 -3.55 -14.59 -6.61
CA GLN A 470 -2.61 -13.46 -6.52
C GLN A 470 -3.45 -12.17 -6.67
N VAL A 471 -3.32 -11.20 -5.76
CA VAL A 471 -4.12 -9.95 -5.78
C VAL A 471 -3.30 -8.66 -5.69
N ALA A 472 -2.07 -8.73 -5.16
CA ALA A 472 -1.11 -7.62 -5.23
C ALA A 472 0.28 -8.11 -5.63
N PHE A 473 1.04 -7.23 -6.28
CA PHE A 473 2.39 -7.48 -6.76
C PHE A 473 3.33 -6.37 -6.31
N GLY A 474 4.50 -6.73 -5.79
CA GLY A 474 5.48 -5.84 -5.18
C GLY A 474 6.86 -5.99 -5.83
N GLU A 475 7.54 -4.87 -6.07
CA GLU A 475 8.92 -4.82 -6.59
C GLU A 475 9.72 -3.75 -5.83
N VAL A 476 11.01 -4.02 -5.60
CA VAL A 476 11.98 -3.06 -5.05
C VAL A 476 13.02 -2.73 -6.13
N VAL A 477 13.27 -1.43 -6.31
CA VAL A 477 14.18 -0.88 -7.30
C VAL A 477 15.32 -0.17 -6.58
N GLY A 478 16.49 -0.82 -6.57
CA GLY A 478 17.71 -0.31 -5.95
C GLY A 478 17.76 -0.50 -4.43
N ASN A 479 18.79 0.09 -3.83
CA ASN A 479 18.81 0.44 -2.42
C ASN A 479 18.14 1.82 -2.21
N ALA A 480 18.20 2.37 -1.00
CA ALA A 480 17.60 3.67 -0.68
C ALA A 480 18.26 4.89 -1.36
N CYS A 481 19.36 4.71 -2.11
CA CYS A 481 20.18 5.78 -2.69
C CYS A 481 20.19 5.78 -4.23
N ASP A 482 20.35 4.60 -4.84
CA ASP A 482 20.60 4.46 -6.27
C ASP A 482 19.37 4.74 -7.13
N GLN A 483 19.53 5.56 -8.17
CA GLN A 483 18.46 5.85 -9.13
C GLN A 483 18.56 4.97 -10.38
N ASN A 484 17.47 4.28 -10.73
CA ASN A 484 17.39 3.47 -11.94
C ASN A 484 16.02 3.57 -12.61
N ASP A 485 15.72 4.75 -13.18
CA ASP A 485 14.48 5.06 -13.91
C ASP A 485 14.12 3.98 -14.96
N GLY A 486 15.14 3.36 -15.57
CA GLY A 486 14.99 2.26 -16.51
C GLY A 486 14.40 1.01 -15.87
N LYS A 487 15.06 0.49 -14.81
CA LYS A 487 14.51 -0.63 -14.01
C LYS A 487 13.13 -0.27 -13.44
N MET A 488 12.97 0.94 -12.89
CA MET A 488 11.68 1.42 -12.38
C MET A 488 10.57 1.36 -13.45
N CYS A 489 10.85 1.76 -14.69
CA CYS A 489 9.88 1.66 -15.79
C CYS A 489 9.56 0.21 -16.18
N GLU A 490 10.56 -0.69 -16.18
CA GLU A 490 10.36 -2.11 -16.49
C GLU A 490 9.58 -2.85 -15.40
N ASP A 491 9.92 -2.65 -14.12
CA ASP A 491 9.26 -3.30 -13.00
C ASP A 491 7.86 -2.74 -12.74
N ARG A 492 7.64 -1.42 -12.92
CA ARG A 492 6.27 -0.84 -12.96
C ARG A 492 5.42 -1.48 -14.08
N THR A 493 6.02 -1.68 -15.26
CA THR A 493 5.37 -2.35 -16.40
C THR A 493 5.06 -3.83 -16.13
N LYS A 494 5.92 -4.52 -15.37
CA LYS A 494 5.80 -5.92 -14.93
C LYS A 494 4.69 -6.08 -13.89
N ILE A 495 4.61 -5.18 -12.89
CA ILE A 495 3.50 -5.06 -11.91
C ILE A 495 2.16 -4.90 -12.63
N MET A 496 2.02 -3.92 -13.53
CA MET A 496 0.74 -3.64 -14.20
C MET A 496 0.23 -4.83 -15.01
N LYS A 497 1.13 -5.53 -15.70
CA LYS A 497 0.79 -6.76 -16.46
C LYS A 497 0.46 -7.94 -15.54
N ALA A 498 0.90 -7.93 -14.28
CA ALA A 498 0.51 -8.91 -13.28
C ALA A 498 -0.87 -8.59 -12.67
N MET A 499 -1.13 -7.33 -12.31
CA MET A 499 -2.43 -6.81 -11.85
C MET A 499 -3.55 -7.18 -12.85
N GLN A 500 -3.33 -6.95 -14.15
CA GLN A 500 -4.32 -7.26 -15.20
C GLN A 500 -4.69 -8.74 -15.26
N LEU A 501 -3.70 -9.63 -15.14
CA LEU A 501 -3.93 -11.08 -15.17
C LEU A 501 -4.65 -11.58 -13.91
N ALA A 502 -4.28 -11.04 -12.75
CA ALA A 502 -4.94 -11.31 -11.48
C ALA A 502 -6.41 -10.89 -11.51
N LEU A 503 -6.70 -9.65 -11.97
CA LEU A 503 -8.05 -9.13 -12.02
C LEU A 503 -8.92 -9.91 -13.01
N VAL A 504 -8.39 -10.23 -14.20
CA VAL A 504 -9.09 -11.08 -15.17
C VAL A 504 -9.38 -12.47 -14.61
N LYS A 505 -8.43 -13.09 -13.91
CA LYS A 505 -8.62 -14.41 -13.27
C LYS A 505 -9.66 -14.37 -12.15
N LEU A 506 -9.62 -13.38 -11.28
CA LEU A 506 -10.60 -13.19 -10.20
C LEU A 506 -12.01 -13.02 -10.75
N ARG A 507 -12.17 -12.16 -11.77
CA ARG A 507 -13.44 -11.95 -12.48
C ARG A 507 -13.93 -13.23 -13.15
N ARG A 508 -13.06 -13.94 -13.89
CA ARG A 508 -13.42 -15.19 -14.57
C ARG A 508 -13.82 -16.29 -13.59
N PHE A 509 -13.12 -16.45 -12.47
CA PHE A 509 -13.51 -17.39 -11.42
C PHE A 509 -14.89 -17.04 -10.83
N LEU A 510 -15.19 -15.76 -10.58
CA LEU A 510 -16.49 -15.35 -10.08
C LEU A 510 -17.61 -15.61 -11.09
N LEU A 511 -17.37 -15.36 -12.39
CA LEU A 511 -18.28 -15.72 -13.47
C LEU A 511 -18.47 -17.25 -13.61
N GLU A 512 -17.40 -18.04 -13.46
CA GLU A 512 -17.43 -19.52 -13.40
C GLU A 512 -18.22 -20.02 -12.17
N LYS A 513 -18.30 -19.23 -11.09
CA LYS A 513 -19.19 -19.44 -9.93
C LYS A 513 -20.58 -18.78 -10.09
N GLY A 514 -20.91 -18.31 -11.28
CA GLY A 514 -22.22 -17.74 -11.62
C GLY A 514 -22.50 -16.35 -11.06
N VAL A 515 -21.50 -15.63 -10.55
CA VAL A 515 -21.65 -14.23 -10.10
C VAL A 515 -21.97 -13.34 -11.30
N ASP A 516 -22.89 -12.40 -11.14
CA ASP A 516 -23.30 -11.53 -12.23
C ASP A 516 -22.19 -10.52 -12.60
N LYS A 517 -22.05 -10.25 -13.90
CA LYS A 517 -21.04 -9.35 -14.46
C LYS A 517 -21.23 -7.90 -13.98
N GLY A 518 -22.47 -7.47 -13.75
CA GLY A 518 -22.82 -6.16 -13.20
C GLY A 518 -22.43 -5.97 -11.72
N LEU A 519 -22.01 -7.02 -11.01
CA LEU A 519 -21.50 -6.94 -9.63
C LEU A 519 -19.97 -6.91 -9.55
N LEU A 520 -19.26 -6.99 -10.68
CA LEU A 520 -17.80 -7.11 -10.71
C LEU A 520 -17.06 -5.77 -10.76
N TRP A 521 -17.75 -4.61 -10.83
CA TRP A 521 -17.09 -3.31 -11.00
C TRP A 521 -16.30 -2.84 -9.76
N GLU A 522 -16.58 -3.40 -8.58
CA GLU A 522 -15.85 -3.15 -7.32
C GLU A 522 -14.60 -4.03 -7.14
N LEU A 523 -14.29 -4.89 -8.13
CA LEU A 523 -13.13 -5.77 -8.06
C LEU A 523 -11.88 -5.07 -8.57
N GLU A 524 -10.85 -5.11 -7.74
CA GLU A 524 -9.57 -4.44 -7.97
C GLU A 524 -8.38 -5.37 -7.72
N THR A 525 -7.21 -4.96 -8.21
CA THR A 525 -5.91 -5.56 -7.87
C THR A 525 -4.87 -4.46 -7.68
N TYR A 526 -3.79 -4.79 -6.98
CA TYR A 526 -2.87 -3.77 -6.45
C TYR A 526 -1.43 -3.93 -6.96
N GLY A 527 -0.75 -2.81 -7.07
CA GLY A 527 0.70 -2.73 -7.31
C GLY A 527 1.36 -1.98 -6.17
N ILE A 528 2.52 -2.47 -5.72
CA ILE A 528 3.37 -1.75 -4.77
C ILE A 528 4.74 -1.62 -5.44
N LEU A 529 5.20 -0.40 -5.63
CA LEU A 529 6.52 -0.12 -6.19
C LEU A 529 7.32 0.66 -5.15
N ILE A 530 8.48 0.14 -4.78
CA ILE A 530 9.46 0.85 -3.95
C ILE A 530 10.59 1.27 -4.88
N ASP A 531 10.72 2.58 -5.13
CA ASP A 531 11.87 3.15 -5.84
C ASP A 531 12.64 4.02 -4.83
N LYS A 532 13.90 3.66 -4.55
CA LYS A 532 14.66 4.19 -3.40
C LYS A 532 13.83 4.13 -2.10
N LYS A 533 13.42 5.28 -1.59
CA LYS A 533 12.67 5.50 -0.33
C LYS A 533 11.15 5.63 -0.58
N ASP A 534 10.70 5.77 -1.83
CA ASP A 534 9.32 6.11 -2.17
C ASP A 534 8.46 4.87 -2.41
N PHE A 535 7.44 4.68 -1.57
CA PHE A 535 6.44 3.62 -1.72
C PHE A 535 5.25 4.17 -2.51
N CYS A 536 5.02 3.66 -3.71
CA CYS A 536 3.86 3.99 -4.54
C CYS A 536 2.84 2.85 -4.56
N PHE A 537 1.58 3.14 -4.20
CA PHE A 537 0.48 2.18 -4.25
C PHE A 537 -0.45 2.45 -5.44
N TYR A 538 -0.58 1.44 -6.30
CA TYR A 538 -1.44 1.48 -7.49
C TYR A 538 -2.66 0.59 -7.32
N SER A 539 -3.83 1.05 -7.79
CA SER A 539 -5.04 0.23 -7.95
C SER A 539 -5.32 0.05 -9.43
N MET A 540 -5.92 -1.09 -9.79
CA MET A 540 -6.44 -1.36 -11.14
C MET A 540 -7.91 -1.73 -11.08
N HIS A 541 -8.74 -0.98 -11.82
CA HIS A 541 -10.16 -1.26 -12.05
C HIS A 541 -10.40 -1.64 -13.51
N GLN A 542 -11.41 -2.47 -13.79
CA GLN A 542 -11.88 -2.67 -15.17
C GLN A 542 -13.12 -1.80 -15.43
N VAL A 543 -12.98 -0.81 -16.31
CA VAL A 543 -14.03 0.16 -16.66
C VAL A 543 -14.12 0.27 -18.19
N ASP A 544 -15.33 0.17 -18.74
CA ASP A 544 -15.63 0.28 -20.19
C ASP A 544 -14.75 -0.59 -21.11
N GLY A 545 -14.26 -1.73 -20.59
CA GLY A 545 -13.36 -2.65 -21.27
C GLY A 545 -11.86 -2.33 -21.14
N TYR A 546 -11.50 -1.18 -20.56
CA TYR A 546 -10.12 -0.83 -20.23
C TYR A 546 -9.73 -1.30 -18.83
N PHE A 547 -8.43 -1.49 -18.60
CA PHE A 547 -7.84 -1.67 -17.27
C PHE A 547 -7.18 -0.35 -16.85
N LEU A 548 -7.91 0.45 -16.07
CA LEU A 548 -7.46 1.77 -15.63
C LEU A 548 -6.59 1.62 -14.37
N VAL A 549 -5.36 2.10 -14.45
CA VAL A 549 -4.38 2.08 -13.36
C VAL A 549 -4.02 3.49 -12.95
N ASN A 550 -4.06 3.78 -11.67
CA ASN A 550 -3.57 5.04 -11.11
C ASN A 550 -3.04 4.81 -9.69
N GLN A 551 -2.31 5.80 -9.18
CA GLN A 551 -1.79 5.82 -7.82
C GLN A 551 -2.90 6.29 -6.87
N PHE A 552 -3.15 5.55 -5.79
CA PHE A 552 -4.15 5.92 -4.79
C PHE A 552 -3.55 6.34 -3.44
N ASP A 553 -2.31 5.93 -3.16
CA ASP A 553 -1.59 6.29 -1.92
C ASP A 553 -0.07 6.27 -2.16
N ASN A 554 0.69 6.96 -1.31
CA ASN A 554 2.15 6.94 -1.29
C ASN A 554 2.73 7.53 0.00
N PHE A 555 3.96 7.12 0.33
CA PHE A 555 4.80 7.78 1.32
C PHE A 555 6.28 7.63 0.96
N THR A 556 7.10 8.57 1.42
CA THR A 556 8.56 8.44 1.43
C THR A 556 9.01 7.89 2.78
N ILE A 557 10.00 7.00 2.80
CA ILE A 557 10.63 6.55 4.04
C ILE A 557 11.48 7.68 4.63
N PRO A 558 11.28 8.07 5.92
CA PRO A 558 12.17 9.01 6.59
C PRO A 558 13.58 8.43 6.66
N ASP A 559 14.58 9.22 6.32
CA ASP A 559 15.98 8.77 6.28
C ASP A 559 16.83 9.25 7.46
N ASN A 560 16.27 10.12 8.30
CA ASN A 560 16.93 10.67 9.47
C ASN A 560 16.01 10.62 10.69
N CYS A 561 16.61 10.57 11.89
CA CYS A 561 15.85 10.37 13.13
C CYS A 561 14.97 11.57 13.53
N GLY A 562 15.27 12.79 13.06
CA GLY A 562 14.40 13.95 13.25
C GLY A 562 13.02 13.79 12.58
N HIS A 563 12.94 12.93 11.56
CA HIS A 563 11.72 12.60 10.83
C HIS A 563 11.03 11.33 11.38
N LEU A 564 11.37 10.85 12.59
CA LEU A 564 10.67 9.74 13.24
C LEU A 564 9.15 9.98 13.38
N GLY A 565 8.72 11.25 13.50
CA GLY A 565 7.31 11.66 13.50
C GLY A 565 6.58 11.51 12.16
N GLU A 566 7.23 11.05 11.10
CA GLU A 566 6.58 10.68 9.84
C GLU A 566 6.08 9.22 9.86
N LEU A 567 6.61 8.37 10.75
CA LEU A 567 6.20 6.96 10.87
C LEU A 567 4.70 6.74 11.13
N PRO A 568 3.96 7.56 11.90
CA PRO A 568 2.51 7.41 12.05
C PRO A 568 1.75 7.48 10.73
N HIS A 569 2.19 8.33 9.80
CA HIS A 569 1.58 8.47 8.48
C HIS A 569 1.84 7.21 7.63
N ILE A 570 3.06 6.68 7.66
CA ILE A 570 3.43 5.40 7.03
C ILE A 570 2.57 4.25 7.57
N ILE A 571 2.43 4.17 8.90
CA ILE A 571 1.58 3.17 9.56
C ILE A 571 0.11 3.32 9.12
N GLN A 572 -0.41 4.54 9.02
CA GLN A 572 -1.79 4.79 8.56
C GLN A 572 -2.01 4.41 7.08
N ALA A 573 -1.05 4.70 6.20
CA ALA A 573 -1.10 4.30 4.78
C ALA A 573 -1.07 2.76 4.63
N MET A 574 -0.15 2.08 5.32
CA MET A 574 -0.07 0.62 5.32
C MET A 574 -1.33 -0.04 5.89
N LEU A 575 -1.92 0.51 6.96
CA LEU A 575 -3.20 0.03 7.50
C LEU A 575 -4.38 0.33 6.55
N SER A 576 -4.33 1.43 5.79
CA SER A 576 -5.31 1.76 4.73
C SER A 576 -5.27 0.72 3.62
N PHE A 577 -4.07 0.37 3.15
CA PHE A 577 -3.86 -0.72 2.20
C PHE A 577 -4.37 -2.06 2.75
N LYS A 578 -4.07 -2.41 4.01
CA LYS A 578 -4.58 -3.62 4.66
C LYS A 578 -6.11 -3.66 4.73
N SER A 579 -6.74 -2.55 5.14
CA SER A 579 -8.20 -2.39 5.19
C SER A 579 -8.83 -2.63 3.81
N ARG A 580 -8.21 -2.10 2.76
CA ARG A 580 -8.63 -2.24 1.36
C ARG A 580 -8.58 -3.69 0.86
N VAL A 581 -7.48 -4.42 1.11
CA VAL A 581 -7.38 -5.85 0.75
C VAL A 581 -8.36 -6.71 1.55
N LEU A 582 -8.59 -6.41 2.84
CA LEU A 582 -9.58 -7.10 3.66
C LEU A 582 -11.01 -6.86 3.15
N HIS A 583 -11.33 -5.64 2.71
CA HIS A 583 -12.60 -5.31 2.07
C HIS A 583 -12.81 -6.10 0.77
N LEU A 584 -11.79 -6.19 -0.10
CA LEU A 584 -11.83 -7.01 -1.31
C LEU A 584 -12.14 -8.49 -0.99
N HIS A 585 -11.46 -9.08 0.01
CA HIS A 585 -11.73 -10.45 0.47
C HIS A 585 -13.18 -10.61 0.95
N GLN A 586 -13.66 -9.71 1.82
CA GLN A 586 -15.04 -9.72 2.33
C GLN A 586 -16.08 -9.59 1.21
N ARG A 587 -15.81 -8.74 0.21
CA ARG A 587 -16.70 -8.54 -0.94
C ARG A 587 -16.77 -9.77 -1.83
N VAL A 588 -15.63 -10.40 -2.13
CA VAL A 588 -15.56 -11.65 -2.90
C VAL A 588 -16.32 -12.78 -2.20
N GLU A 589 -16.12 -12.95 -0.90
CA GLU A 589 -16.86 -13.94 -0.10
C GLU A 589 -18.37 -13.64 -0.04
N SER A 590 -18.78 -12.37 0.03
CA SER A 590 -20.18 -11.96 -0.04
C SER A 590 -20.84 -12.32 -1.39
N LEU A 591 -20.15 -12.04 -2.50
CA LEU A 591 -20.62 -12.37 -3.85
C LEU A 591 -20.81 -13.89 -4.07
N LEU A 592 -19.99 -14.72 -3.41
CA LEU A 592 -20.09 -16.17 -3.45
C LEU A 592 -21.19 -16.72 -2.53
N LYS A 593 -21.34 -16.19 -1.31
CA LYS A 593 -22.35 -16.65 -0.34
C LYS A 593 -23.78 -16.44 -0.84
N ASN A 594 -24.04 -15.35 -1.55
CA ASN A 594 -25.35 -15.01 -2.10
C ASN A 594 -25.82 -15.94 -3.26
N ARG A 595 -25.11 -17.03 -3.57
CA ARG A 595 -25.36 -17.88 -4.76
C ARG A 595 -25.33 -19.40 -4.51
N GLN A 596 -25.56 -19.87 -3.27
CA GLN A 596 -25.86 -21.29 -3.03
C GLN A 596 -27.25 -21.68 -3.60
N GLY A 597 -27.34 -21.90 -4.92
CA GLY A 597 -28.59 -22.36 -5.56
C GLY A 597 -28.76 -22.18 -7.06
N GLN A 598 -27.80 -21.63 -7.82
CA GLN A 598 -27.93 -21.43 -9.27
C GLN A 598 -26.82 -22.14 -10.07
N SER A 599 -27.19 -22.71 -11.22
CA SER A 599 -26.27 -23.45 -12.10
C SER A 599 -25.37 -22.50 -12.91
N ALA A 600 -24.10 -22.89 -13.07
CA ALA A 600 -23.10 -22.05 -13.74
C ALA A 600 -23.33 -21.98 -15.27
N PRO A 601 -23.36 -20.77 -15.87
CA PRO A 601 -23.28 -20.61 -17.32
C PRO A 601 -21.93 -21.09 -17.88
N ARG A 602 -21.87 -21.48 -19.16
CA ARG A 602 -20.59 -21.65 -19.86
C ARG A 602 -20.00 -20.27 -20.18
N VAL A 603 -19.01 -19.85 -19.40
CA VAL A 603 -18.29 -18.58 -19.61
C VAL A 603 -17.32 -18.71 -20.78
N THR A 604 -17.59 -18.00 -21.87
CA THR A 604 -16.67 -17.86 -23.02
C THR A 604 -16.25 -16.40 -23.18
N GLU A 605 -15.43 -15.91 -22.26
CA GLU A 605 -14.81 -14.58 -22.33
C GLU A 605 -13.28 -14.72 -22.39
N ASP A 606 -12.72 -14.74 -23.61
CA ASP A 606 -11.28 -14.78 -23.89
C ASP A 606 -10.61 -13.42 -23.63
N PHE A 607 -10.63 -12.97 -22.37
CA PHE A 607 -10.04 -11.70 -21.92
C PHE A 607 -8.51 -11.64 -22.03
N VAL A 608 -7.82 -12.78 -22.08
CA VAL A 608 -6.36 -12.84 -21.92
C VAL A 608 -5.67 -12.79 -23.28
N VAL A 609 -5.39 -11.57 -23.76
CA VAL A 609 -4.62 -11.37 -25.00
C VAL A 609 -3.27 -12.12 -24.87
N PRO A 610 -2.90 -13.00 -25.82
CA PRO A 610 -1.64 -13.71 -25.76
C PRO A 610 -0.45 -12.75 -25.88
N SER A 611 0.67 -13.13 -25.25
CA SER A 611 1.90 -12.35 -25.36
C SER A 611 2.42 -12.37 -26.81
N PRO A 612 2.85 -11.22 -27.38
CA PRO A 612 3.42 -11.19 -28.72
C PRO A 612 4.58 -12.18 -28.85
N ARG A 613 4.54 -13.02 -29.90
CA ARG A 613 5.73 -13.77 -30.32
C ARG A 613 6.77 -12.74 -30.77
N LYS A 614 7.99 -12.78 -30.20
CA LYS A 614 9.11 -12.01 -30.76
C LYS A 614 9.25 -12.41 -32.23
N ARG A 615 9.15 -11.44 -33.14
CA ARG A 615 9.69 -11.62 -34.49
C ARG A 615 11.21 -11.66 -34.33
N HIS A 616 11.83 -12.65 -34.96
CA HIS A 616 13.28 -12.74 -35.13
C HIS A 616 13.71 -11.87 -36.31
#